data_AF-A0AAN8JV54-F1
#
_entry.id   AF-A0AAN8JV54-F1
#
_cell.length_a   1.000
_cell.length_b   1.000
_cell.length_c   1.000
_cell.angle_alpha   90.00
_cell.angle_beta   90.00
_cell.angle_gamma   90.00
#
_symmetry.space_group_name_H-M   'P 1'
#
loop_
_entity.id
_entity.type
_entity.pdbx_description
1 polymer ?
#
loop_
_entity_poly.entity_id
_entity_poly.type
_entity_poly.pdbx_seq_one_letter_code
_entity_poly.pdbx_strand_id
1 'polypeptide(L)' 'MAAPMAHDRTRRPDENEEEDPVETLINKTGCAKLHYAVQDCMAEHQDWRKCQKEVTEFRTCVEKNMKKKT' A
#
# COMPACT_ATOMS: atom_id res chain seq x y z
N MET A 1 14.79 11.38 30.28
CA MET A 1 14.52 11.80 28.90
C MET A 1 14.53 10.57 28.03
N ALA A 2 13.41 10.22 27.39
CA ALA A 2 13.32 9.02 26.56
C ALA A 2 14.06 9.26 25.25
N ALA A 3 15.04 8.40 24.93
CA ALA A 3 15.81 8.47 23.70
C ALA A 3 14.92 8.18 22.47
N PRO A 4 15.19 8.78 21.30
CA PRO A 4 14.43 8.49 20.10
C PRO A 4 14.73 7.06 19.65
N MET A 5 13.69 6.28 19.38
CA MET A 5 13.85 4.90 18.88
C MET A 5 14.47 4.97 17.49
N ALA A 6 15.77 4.67 17.38
CA ALA A 6 16.44 4.53 16.10
C ALA A 6 15.90 3.26 15.42
N HIS A 7 15.38 3.40 14.20
CA HIS A 7 14.96 2.24 13.41
C HIS A 7 16.19 1.40 13.07
N ASP A 8 16.31 0.23 13.70
CA ASP A 8 17.37 -0.74 13.43
C ASP A 8 17.19 -1.32 12.03
N ARG A 9 18.10 -0.96 11.12
CA ARG A 9 18.14 -1.47 9.73
C ARG A 9 18.83 -2.83 9.61
N THR A 10 19.24 -3.42 10.74
CA THR A 10 20.01 -4.66 10.81
C THR A 10 19.10 -5.88 10.97
N ARG A 11 17.84 -5.68 11.39
CA ARG A 11 16.84 -6.73 11.51
C ARG A 11 16.61 -7.44 10.18
N ARG A 12 16.88 -8.74 10.17
CA ARG A 12 16.52 -9.64 9.06
C ARG A 12 15.01 -9.91 9.13
N PRO A 13 14.30 -9.91 7.98
CA PRO A 13 12.88 -10.28 7.97
C PRO A 13 12.73 -11.71 8.49
N ASP A 14 11.79 -11.92 9.41
CA ASP A 14 11.41 -13.26 9.89
C ASP A 14 10.55 -13.92 8.79
N GLU A 15 10.82 -15.17 8.46
CA GLU A 15 10.15 -15.89 7.38
C GLU A 15 8.62 -16.04 7.63
N ASN A 16 8.14 -15.78 8.86
CA ASN A 16 6.72 -15.76 9.22
C ASN A 16 5.99 -14.43 8.88
N GLU A 17 6.65 -13.43 8.30
CA GLU A 17 6.03 -12.21 7.74
C GLU A 17 5.60 -12.40 6.27
N GLU A 18 5.04 -13.56 5.93
CA GLU A 18 4.81 -14.01 4.55
C GLU A 18 3.77 -13.18 3.77
N GLU A 19 2.88 -12.45 4.45
CA GLU A 19 1.95 -11.51 3.82
C GLU A 19 2.21 -10.09 4.32
N ASP A 20 2.48 -9.19 3.37
CA ASP A 20 2.64 -7.77 3.69
C ASP A 20 1.34 -7.24 4.33
N PRO A 21 1.42 -6.57 5.50
CA PRO A 21 0.25 -6.05 6.19
C PRO A 21 -0.58 -5.11 5.32
N VAL A 22 0.03 -4.38 4.39
CA VAL A 22 -0.64 -3.50 3.44
C VAL A 22 -1.43 -4.31 2.43
N GLU A 23 -0.86 -5.38 1.85
CA GLU A 23 -1.58 -6.25 0.93
C GLU A 23 -2.78 -6.92 1.59
N THR A 24 -2.63 -7.39 2.84
CA THR A 24 -3.74 -7.93 3.62
C THR A 24 -4.87 -6.90 3.78
N LEU A 25 -4.54 -5.64 4.06
CA LEU A 25 -5.53 -4.56 4.19
C LEU A 25 -6.20 -4.22 2.86
N ILE A 26 -5.43 -4.17 1.78
CA ILE A 26 -5.93 -3.90 0.44
C ILE A 26 -6.88 -5.00 -0.02
N ASN A 27 -6.54 -6.27 0.22
CA ASN A 27 -7.42 -7.40 -0.04
C ASN A 27 -8.74 -7.29 0.74
N LYS A 28 -8.68 -6.92 2.04
CA LYS A 28 -9.86 -6.68 2.88
C LYS A 28 -10.74 -5.50 2.44
N THR A 29 -10.23 -4.58 1.62
CA THR A 29 -11.03 -3.48 1.05
C THR A 29 -11.61 -3.81 -0.32
N GLY A 30 -11.19 -4.90 -0.96
CA GLY A 30 -11.60 -5.21 -2.34
C GLY A 30 -11.04 -4.23 -3.38
N CYS A 31 -10.07 -3.40 -3.02
CA CYS A 31 -9.41 -2.45 -3.92
C CYS A 31 -8.11 -3.01 -4.54
N ALA A 32 -7.85 -4.31 -4.37
CA ALA A 32 -6.62 -4.99 -4.82
C ALA A 32 -6.33 -4.82 -6.32
N LYS A 33 -7.35 -4.91 -7.18
CA LYS A 33 -7.17 -4.71 -8.62
C LYS A 33 -6.60 -3.32 -8.97
N LEU A 34 -7.05 -2.28 -8.26
CA LEU A 34 -6.59 -0.91 -8.48
C LEU A 34 -5.19 -0.69 -7.89
N HIS A 35 -4.87 -1.37 -6.79
CA HIS A 35 -3.52 -1.39 -6.25
C HIS A 35 -2.52 -1.98 -7.26
N TYR A 36 -2.83 -3.14 -7.85
CA TYR A 36 -1.97 -3.74 -8.88
C TYR A 36 -1.86 -2.87 -10.12
N ALA A 37 -2.92 -2.16 -10.53
CA ALA A 37 -2.84 -1.21 -11.64
C ALA A 37 -1.87 -0.05 -11.36
N VAL A 38 -1.82 0.44 -10.12
CA VAL A 38 -0.83 1.46 -9.71
C VAL A 38 0.58 0.88 -9.74
N GLN A 39 0.78 -0.35 -9.23
CA GLN A 39 2.09 -1.01 -9.29
C GLN A 39 2.57 -1.21 -10.73
N ASP A 40 1.68 -1.65 -11.63
CA ASP A 40 1.98 -1.87 -13.04
C ASP A 40 2.39 -0.56 -13.73
N CYS A 41 1.62 0.51 -13.51
CA CYS A 41 1.99 1.83 -14.03
C CYS A 41 3.34 2.33 -13.48
N MET A 42 3.60 2.11 -12.19
CA MET A 42 4.89 2.47 -11.60
C MET A 42 6.04 1.60 -12.13
N ALA A 43 5.79 0.33 -12.44
CA ALA A 43 6.77 -0.57 -13.05
C ALA A 43 7.11 -0.13 -14.48
N GLU A 44 6.13 0.33 -15.26
CA GLU A 44 6.33 0.77 -16.64
C GLU A 44 6.95 2.18 -16.72
N HIS A 45 6.42 3.14 -15.96
CA HIS A 45 6.80 4.55 -16.11
C HIS A 45 7.80 5.05 -15.08
N GLN A 46 7.84 4.42 -13.89
CA GLN A 46 8.63 4.87 -12.73
C GLN A 46 8.40 6.34 -12.33
N ASP A 47 7.33 6.96 -12.84
CA ASP A 47 6.95 8.34 -12.60
C ASP A 47 5.50 8.37 -12.13
N TRP A 48 5.31 8.59 -10.84
CA TRP A 48 3.99 8.62 -10.20
C TRP A 48 3.07 9.70 -10.79
N ARG A 49 3.62 10.77 -11.40
CA ARG A 49 2.82 11.82 -12.04
C ARG A 49 2.07 11.30 -13.27
N LYS A 50 2.64 10.32 -13.98
CA LYS A 50 1.98 9.66 -15.11
C LYS A 50 0.89 8.69 -14.64
N CYS A 51 1.05 8.13 -13.45
CA CYS A 51 0.10 7.20 -12.82
C CYS A 51 -1.02 7.90 -12.01
N GLN A 52 -1.22 9.20 -12.19
CA GLN A 52 -2.13 9.98 -11.35
C GLN A 52 -3.59 9.49 -11.46
N LYS A 53 -3.99 8.98 -12.63
CA LYS A 53 -5.32 8.40 -12.84
C LYS A 53 -5.50 7.14 -11.99
N GLU A 54 -4.62 6.14 -12.14
CA GLU A 54 -4.66 4.89 -11.39
C GLU A 54 -4.63 5.13 -9.86
N VAL A 55 -3.80 6.07 -9.40
CA VAL A 55 -3.70 6.44 -7.99
C VAL A 55 -4.99 7.09 -7.49
N THR A 56 -5.64 7.93 -8.30
CA THR A 56 -6.91 8.59 -7.93
C THR A 56 -8.05 7.59 -7.84
N GLU A 57 -8.10 6.61 -8.75
CA GLU A 57 -9.10 5.53 -8.72
C GLU A 57 -8.91 4.65 -7.48
N PHE A 58 -7.66 4.26 -7.19
CA PHE A 58 -7.33 3.49 -6.00
C PHE A 58 -7.75 4.22 -4.72
N ARG A 59 -7.37 5.50 -4.57
CA ARG A 59 -7.77 6.33 -3.44
C ARG A 59 -9.29 6.39 -3.27
N THR A 60 -10.02 6.62 -4.35
CA THR A 60 -11.48 6.69 -4.33
C THR A 60 -12.11 5.37 -3.86
N CYS A 61 -11.56 4.23 -4.28
CA CYS A 61 -12.01 2.91 -3.83
C CYS A 61 -11.81 2.71 -2.32
N VAL A 62 -10.63 3.07 -1.81
CA VAL A 62 -10.29 2.94 -0.38
C VAL A 62 -11.18 3.86 0.46
N GLU A 63 -11.34 5.13 0.07
CA GLU A 63 -12.22 6.08 0.77
C GLU A 63 -13.67 5.60 0.82
N LYS A 64 -14.20 5.04 -0.28
CA LYS A 64 -15.55 4.45 -0.31
C LYS A 64 -15.67 3.24 0.63
N ASN A 65 -14.65 2.40 0.71
CA ASN A 65 -14.65 1.24 1.60
C ASN A 65 -14.55 1.63 3.07
N MET A 66 -13.73 2.63 3.40
CA MET A 66 -13.64 3.15 4.76
C MET A 66 -14.99 3.71 5.23
N LYS A 67 -15.71 4.44 4.36
CA LYS A 67 -17.05 4.96 4.68
C LYS A 67 -18.11 3.87 4.87
N LYS A 68 -17.96 2.72 4.21
CA LYS A 68 -18.88 1.57 4.35
C LYS A 68 -18.63 0.74 5.61
N LYS A 69 -17.43 0.84 6.20
CA LYS A 69 -17.04 0.10 7.40
C LYS A 69 -17.34 0.87 8.70
N THR A 70 -17.77 2.12 8.62
CA THR A 70 -18.30 2.93 9.72
C THR A 70 -19.80 2.72 9.84
#